data_AF-A0A7J3V3F5-F1
#
_entry.id   AF-A0A7J3V3F5-F1
#
_cell.length_a   1.000
_cell.length_b   1.000
_cell.length_c   1.000
_cell.angle_alpha   90.00
_cell.angle_beta   90.00
_cell.angle_gamma   90.00
#
_symmetry.space_group_name_H-M   'P 1'
#
loop_
_entity.id
_entity.type
_entity.pdbx_description
1 polymer ?
#
loop_
_entity_poly.entity_id
_entity_poly.type
_entity_poly.pdbx_seq_one_letter_code
_entity_poly.pdbx_strand_id
1 'polypeptide(L)'
;MKKLGDKIILVDGHTRAFAAFLRGFSQIPVYWESEELDWDAYAVCVEWCEKENVRTIADLKNRVVPEKDYEILWCKRCEELDKMLKRKRKET
;
A
#
# COMPACT_ATOMS: atom_id res chain seq x y z
N MET A 1 -7.80 1.37 -8.25
CA MET A 1 -7.22 0.05 -8.60
C MET A 1 -6.24 0.22 -9.74
N LYS A 2 -5.11 -0.46 -9.73
CA LYS A 2 -4.14 -0.43 -10.83
C LYS A 2 -3.66 -1.84 -11.14
N LYS A 3 -3.35 -2.12 -12.40
CA LYS A 3 -2.59 -3.31 -12.76
C LYS A 3 -1.10 -3.00 -12.64
N LEU A 4 -0.40 -3.72 -11.76
CA LEU A 4 1.05 -3.62 -11.56
C LEU A 4 1.65 -5.00 -11.79
N GLY A 5 2.36 -5.17 -12.91
CA GLY A 5 2.78 -6.49 -13.38
C GLY A 5 1.57 -7.38 -13.69
N ASP A 6 1.52 -8.55 -13.05
CA ASP A 6 0.43 -9.53 -13.13
C ASP A 6 -0.65 -9.32 -12.04
N LYS A 7 -0.47 -8.35 -11.13
CA LYS A 7 -1.36 -8.11 -9.99
C LYS A 7 -2.30 -6.94 -10.23
N ILE A 8 -3.48 -7.01 -9.62
CA ILE A 8 -4.42 -5.89 -9.49
C ILE A 8 -4.35 -5.42 -8.04
N ILE A 9 -3.96 -4.16 -7.83
CA ILE A 9 -3.72 -3.59 -6.50
C ILE A 9 -4.65 -2.42 -6.21
N LEU A 10 -4.96 -2.24 -4.93
CA LEU A 10 -5.54 -1.01 -4.42
C LEU A 10 -4.40 0.01 -4.25
N VAL A 11 -4.55 1.20 -4.82
CA VAL A 11 -3.53 2.25 -4.76
C VAL A 11 -3.83 3.28 -3.67
N ASP A 12 -5.11 3.53 -3.41
CA ASP A 12 -5.62 4.42 -2.37
C ASP A 12 -6.92 3.86 -1.77
N GLY A 13 -7.36 4.43 -0.65
CA GLY A 13 -8.63 4.10 -0.01
C GLY A 13 -8.54 2.91 0.92
N HIS A 14 -7.34 2.44 1.27
CA HIS A 14 -7.11 1.33 2.19
C HIS A 14 -7.89 1.47 3.50
N THR A 15 -7.84 2.63 4.15
CA THR A 15 -8.59 2.89 5.40
C THR A 15 -10.10 2.77 5.19
N ARG A 16 -10.64 3.30 4.08
CA ARG A 16 -12.09 3.20 3.76
C ARG A 16 -12.49 1.76 3.45
N ALA A 17 -11.69 1.06 2.65
CA ALA A 17 -11.91 -0.34 2.31
C ALA A 17 -11.88 -1.22 3.57
N PHE A 18 -10.94 -0.96 4.47
CA PHE A 18 -10.82 -1.69 5.73
C PHE A 18 -12.01 -1.38 6.66
N ALA A 19 -12.42 -0.12 6.78
CA ALA A 19 -13.62 0.25 7.53
C ALA A 19 -14.89 -0.43 6.97
N ALA A 20 -15.05 -0.51 5.65
CA ALA A 20 -16.16 -1.22 5.01
C ALA A 20 -16.11 -2.72 5.34
N PHE A 21 -14.93 -3.34 5.26
CA PHE A 21 -14.75 -4.74 5.67
C PHE A 21 -15.15 -4.98 7.13
N LEU A 22 -14.74 -4.12 8.07
CA LEU A 22 -15.15 -4.20 9.48
C LEU A 22 -16.65 -4.06 9.70
N ARG A 23 -17.37 -3.41 8.76
CA ARG A 23 -18.84 -3.29 8.78
C ARG A 23 -19.54 -4.46 8.09
N GLY A 24 -18.81 -5.50 7.66
CA GLY A 24 -19.37 -6.70 7.05
C GLY A 24 -19.64 -6.59 5.55
N PHE A 25 -19.18 -5.53 4.88
CA PHE A 25 -19.28 -5.44 3.43
C PHE A 25 -18.32 -6.43 2.77
N SER A 26 -18.83 -7.24 1.85
CA SER A 26 -18.04 -8.19 1.06
C SER A 26 -17.50 -7.58 -0.24
N GLN A 27 -18.02 -6.43 -0.65
CA GLN A 27 -17.65 -5.73 -1.88
C GLN A 27 -17.73 -4.22 -1.68
N ILE A 28 -16.91 -3.48 -2.42
CA ILE A 28 -16.91 -2.01 -2.45
C ILE A 28 -16.78 -1.52 -3.90
N PRO A 29 -17.36 -0.36 -4.25
CA PRO A 29 -17.10 0.26 -5.54
C PRO A 29 -15.64 0.71 -5.63
N VAL A 30 -15.05 0.51 -6.80
CA VAL A 30 -13.67 0.92 -7.09
C VAL A 30 -13.58 1.52 -8.48
N TYR A 31 -12.57 2.37 -8.68
CA TYR A 31 -12.23 2.96 -9.97
C TYR A 31 -10.82 2.55 -10.38
N TRP A 32 -10.55 2.52 -11.68
CA TRP A 32 -9.21 2.34 -12.19
C TRP A 32 -8.40 3.63 -12.02
N GLU A 33 -7.16 3.48 -11.56
CA GLU A 33 -6.21 4.56 -11.42
C GLU A 33 -5.66 4.94 -12.79
N SER A 34 -5.83 6.20 -13.15
CA SER A 34 -5.41 6.78 -14.42
C SER A 34 -4.21 7.72 -14.28
N GLU A 35 -3.93 8.20 -13.07
CA GLU A 35 -2.79 9.07 -12.82
C GLU A 35 -1.47 8.30 -12.87
N GLU A 36 -0.40 9.00 -13.24
CA GLU A 36 0.95 8.46 -13.19
C GLU A 36 1.53 8.71 -11.79
N LEU A 37 1.75 7.62 -11.06
CA LEU A 37 2.30 7.62 -9.70
C LEU A 37 3.71 7.04 -9.71
N ASP A 38 4.39 7.08 -8.57
CA ASP A 38 5.70 6.42 -8.42
C ASP A 38 5.54 4.89 -8.37
N TRP A 39 5.47 4.25 -9.55
CA TRP A 39 5.23 2.81 -9.65
C TRP A 39 6.38 1.97 -9.08
N ASP A 40 7.60 2.50 -9.04
CA ASP A 40 8.72 1.82 -8.36
C ASP A 40 8.46 1.73 -6.85
N ALA A 41 8.00 2.83 -6.25
CA ALA A 41 7.64 2.84 -4.83
C ALA A 41 6.48 1.88 -4.54
N TYR A 42 5.44 1.88 -5.39
CA TYR A 42 4.33 0.93 -5.25
C TYR A 42 4.78 -0.53 -5.41
N ALA A 43 5.70 -0.84 -6.31
CA ALA A 43 6.24 -2.19 -6.47
C ALA A 43 6.92 -2.68 -5.17
N VAL A 44 7.71 -1.80 -4.53
CA VAL A 44 8.34 -2.11 -3.24
C VAL A 44 7.30 -2.28 -2.13
N CYS A 45 6.28 -1.42 -2.08
CA CYS A 45 5.18 -1.56 -1.11
C CYS A 45 4.42 -2.88 -1.28
N VAL A 46 4.16 -3.31 -2.52
CA VAL A 46 3.52 -4.60 -2.81
C VAL A 46 4.42 -5.76 -2.37
N GLU A 47 5.72 -5.68 -2.61
CA GLU A 47 6.68 -6.68 -2.14
C GLU A 47 6.70 -6.79 -0.61
N TRP A 48 6.60 -5.67 0.12
CA TRP A 48 6.47 -5.68 1.58
C TRP A 48 5.20 -6.39 2.03
N CYS A 49 4.07 -6.13 1.38
CA CYS A 49 2.82 -6.83 1.65
C CYS A 49 2.95 -8.34 1.40
N GLU A 50 3.59 -8.76 0.30
CA GLU A 50 3.78 -10.17 -0.02
C GLU A 50 4.65 -10.89 1.01
N LYS A 51 5.76 -10.28 1.43
CA LYS A 51 6.66 -10.79 2.48
C LYS A 51 5.94 -10.96 3.81
N GLU A 52 5.00 -10.07 4.10
CA GLU A 52 4.18 -10.08 5.31
C GLU A 52 2.90 -10.92 5.17
N ASN A 53 2.70 -11.58 4.02
CA ASN A 53 1.51 -12.37 3.70
C ASN A 53 0.19 -11.55 3.77
N VAL A 54 0.25 -10.26 3.40
CA VAL A 54 -0.89 -9.35 3.24
C VAL A 54 -1.32 -9.36 1.78
N ARG A 55 -2.48 -9.95 1.48
CA ARG A 55 -3.00 -10.09 0.10
C ARG A 55 -4.35 -9.41 -0.11
N THR A 56 -5.10 -9.21 0.97
CA THR A 56 -6.46 -8.69 0.97
C THR A 56 -6.63 -7.65 2.06
N ILE A 57 -7.69 -6.85 1.98
CA ILE A 57 -8.00 -5.86 3.02
C ILE A 57 -8.28 -6.52 4.38
N ALA A 58 -8.77 -7.75 4.38
CA ALA A 58 -9.06 -8.51 5.60
C ALA A 58 -7.80 -8.84 6.40
N ASP A 59 -6.65 -8.96 5.73
CA ASP A 59 -5.36 -9.29 6.38
C ASP A 59 -4.85 -8.14 7.28
N LEU A 60 -5.46 -6.95 7.18
CA LEU A 60 -5.17 -5.81 8.06
C LEU A 60 -5.90 -5.87 9.41
N LYS A 61 -6.82 -6.83 9.63
CA LYS A 61 -7.70 -6.90 10.81
C LYS A 61 -6.96 -6.75 12.15
N ASN A 62 -5.77 -7.34 12.25
CA ASN A 62 -4.96 -7.34 13.47
C ASN A 62 -3.65 -6.54 13.30
N ARG A 63 -3.60 -5.64 12.31
CA ARG A 63 -2.41 -4.85 11.97
C ARG A 63 -2.64 -3.33 12.09
N VAL A 64 -3.74 -2.92 12.71
CA VAL A 64 -3.98 -1.52 13.08
C VAL A 64 -3.18 -1.21 14.34
N VAL A 65 -2.31 -0.22 14.25
CA VAL A 65 -1.38 0.14 15.33
C VAL A 65 -1.65 1.57 15.82
N PRO A 66 -1.25 1.92 17.05
CA PRO A 66 -1.26 3.29 17.53
C PRO A 66 -0.44 4.23 16.63
N GLU A 67 -0.79 5.51 16.63
CA GLU A 67 -0.14 6.56 15.81
C GLU A 67 1.39 6.56 15.94
N LYS A 68 1.91 6.47 17.18
CA LYS A 68 3.36 6.43 17.44
C LYS A 68 4.07 5.27 16.71
N ASP A 69 3.39 4.13 16.56
CA ASP A 69 3.95 2.94 15.95
C ASP A 69 3.78 3.02 14.44
N TYR A 70 2.66 3.58 13.96
CA TYR A 70 2.42 3.86 12.54
C TYR A 70 3.48 4.80 11.96
N GLU A 71 3.83 5.85 12.71
CA GLU A 71 4.87 6.81 12.32
C GLU A 71 6.22 6.12 12.04
N ILE A 72 6.57 5.13 12.85
CA ILE A 72 7.84 4.41 12.71
C ILE A 72 7.73 3.31 11.64
N LEU A 73 6.72 2.46 11.74
CA LEU A 73 6.55 1.27 10.90
C LEU A 73 6.18 1.59 9.46
N TRP A 74 5.55 2.76 9.24
CA TRP A 74 5.06 3.18 7.93
C TRP A 74 5.68 4.51 7.48
N CYS A 75 5.43 5.64 8.16
CA CYS A 75 5.84 6.96 7.65
C CYS A 75 7.36 7.03 7.41
N LYS A 76 8.17 6.75 8.44
CA LYS A 76 9.64 6.78 8.31
C LYS A 76 10.16 5.76 7.30
N ARG A 77 9.58 4.56 7.27
CA ARG A 77 9.95 3.52 6.29
C ARG A 77 9.70 3.99 4.85
N CYS A 78 8.58 4.66 4.60
CA CYS A 78 8.25 5.24 3.29
C CYS A 78 9.16 6.43 2.94
N GLU A 79 9.53 7.28 3.90
CA GLU A 79 10.50 8.36 3.68
C GLU A 79 11.89 7.82 3.30
N GLU A 80 12.34 6.75 3.94
CA GLU A 80 13.60 6.07 3.61
C GLU A 80 13.56 5.45 2.21
N LEU A 81 12.43 4.83 1.83
CA LEU A 81 12.19 4.33 0.48
C LEU A 81 12.29 5.46 -0.56
N ASP A 82 11.61 6.58 -0.33
CA ASP A 82 11.66 7.74 -1.23
C ASP A 82 13.08 8.28 -1.41
N LYS A 83 13.84 8.44 -0.31
CA LYS A 83 15.25 8.85 -0.35
C LYS A 83 16.11 7.86 -1.15
N MET A 84 15.92 6.56 -0.93
CA MET A 84 16.65 5.50 -1.62
C MET A 84 16.36 5.50 -3.12
N LEU A 85 15.10 5.58 -3.53
CA LEU A 85 14.70 5.61 -4.95
C LEU A 85 15.22 6.86 -5.64
N LYS A 86 15.11 8.04 -5.00
CA LYS A 86 15.69 9.29 -5.51
C LYS A 86 17.19 9.20 -5.72
N ARG A 87 17.93 8.52 -4.82
CA ARG A 87 19.37 8.28 -4.99
C ARG A 87 19.64 7.35 -6.18
N LYS A 88 18.95 6.21 -6.25
CA LYS A 88 19.13 5.23 -7.33
C LYS A 88 18.87 5.81 -8.72
N ARG A 89 17.86 6.67 -8.86
CA ARG A 89 17.52 7.37 -10.11
C ARG A 89 18.56 8.41 -10.54
N LYS A 90 19.38 8.92 -9.62
CA LYS A 90 20.49 9.85 -9.93
C LYS A 90 21.77 9.12 -10.35
N GLU A 91 21.90 7.85 -9.99
CA GLU A 91 23.06 7.00 -10.28
C GLU A 91 22.90 6.22 -11.61
N THR A 92 21.70 6.24 -12.19
CA THR A 92 21.34 5.62 -13.47
C THR A 92 21.29 6.68 -14.56
#